data_AF-A0A9J6BER2-F1
#
_entry.id   AF-A0A9J6BER2-F1
#
_cell.length_a   1.000
_cell.length_b   1.000
_cell.length_c   1.000
_cell.angle_alpha   90.00
_cell.angle_beta   90.00
_cell.angle_gamma   90.00
#
_symmetry.space_group_name_H-M   'P 1'
#
loop_
_entity.id
_entity.type
_entity.pdbx_description
1 polymer ?
#
loop_
_entity_poly.entity_id
_entity_poly.type
_entity_poly.pdbx_seq_one_letter_code
_entity_poly.pdbx_strand_id
1 'polypeptide(L)'
;MFLYILGELYTPYEKLLLPFDFDTWMLLIFTFTSALSIIFIINRLTKPIQQIVFGKKVQTPSLNVIGTFFGIGQLREPENNFGRLLLINFLLFCLVIRNAYQGVMFEMMTKEMRRPEAQTFEDLWENNFDVYYDVEMYNHTITGIDGWEKFNLKNMSLYDMPAFYEKNHNNPKLKAAILAHDTWKRFMIIESKTFWPTLKQEVNTLMAGFAFYPNNYFMYLIDRVILRLTDAGILQHFFGYHEEILNKFVYPEEPGPKILSLYDLSHGFIVWLVTCGVAVIVFFGEILVFLVNKRKNKIKIVVENVNSNEIIENFLDDSSKSSDSLGSKIETKTTKVRFIKIHPSENTSYNHHKNFENCKISNELVRAFRVKNNFSM
;
A
#
# COMPACT_ATOMS: atom_id res chain seq x y z
N MET A 1 -25.77 2.66 -31.03
CA MET A 1 -26.38 2.77 -29.68
C MET A 1 -25.35 2.29 -28.70
N PHE A 2 -25.11 3.08 -27.66
CA PHE A 2 -24.06 2.81 -26.70
C PHE A 2 -24.66 2.65 -25.31
N LEU A 3 -23.96 1.88 -24.50
CA LEU A 3 -24.30 1.69 -23.12
C LEU A 3 -23.23 2.39 -22.29
N TYR A 4 -23.64 3.43 -21.57
CA TYR A 4 -22.80 4.25 -20.72
C TYR A 4 -22.75 3.63 -19.34
N ILE A 5 -21.55 3.40 -18.81
CA ILE A 5 -21.39 2.58 -17.61
C ILE A 5 -20.93 3.46 -16.47
N LEU A 6 -21.67 3.38 -15.37
CA LEU A 6 -21.27 3.89 -14.08
C LEU A 6 -20.84 2.71 -13.21
N GLY A 7 -19.55 2.42 -13.25
CA GLY A 7 -18.94 1.42 -12.39
C GLY A 7 -18.76 1.91 -10.95
N GLU A 8 -18.58 0.95 -10.04
CA GLU A 8 -18.27 1.23 -8.64
C GLU A 8 -16.96 2.03 -8.52
N LEU A 9 -16.95 3.00 -7.62
CA LEU A 9 -15.74 3.73 -7.28
C LEU A 9 -14.82 2.80 -6.51
N TYR A 10 -13.52 2.82 -6.85
CA TYR A 10 -12.54 2.12 -6.02
C TYR A 10 -12.63 2.61 -4.59
N THR A 11 -12.68 1.66 -3.66
CA THR A 11 -12.57 2.00 -2.25
C THR A 11 -11.19 2.61 -2.01
N PRO A 12 -11.04 3.54 -1.04
CA PRO A 12 -9.73 4.13 -0.77
C PRO A 12 -8.68 3.07 -0.37
N TYR A 13 -9.12 1.95 0.22
CA TYR A 13 -8.27 0.78 0.47
C TYR A 13 -7.67 0.19 -0.81
N GLU A 14 -8.51 -0.08 -1.80
CA GLU A 14 -8.05 -0.67 -3.06
C GLU A 14 -7.09 0.26 -3.77
N LYS A 15 -7.35 1.57 -3.74
CA LYS A 15 -6.45 2.58 -4.31
C LYS A 15 -5.04 2.55 -3.73
N LEU A 16 -4.86 2.10 -2.48
CA LEU A 16 -3.53 1.96 -1.87
C LEU A 16 -2.78 0.73 -2.40
N LEU A 17 -3.47 -0.35 -2.76
CA LEU A 17 -2.83 -1.58 -3.23
C LEU A 17 -2.72 -1.67 -4.75
N LEU A 18 -3.56 -0.91 -5.46
CA LEU A 18 -3.62 -0.84 -6.93
C LEU A 18 -2.35 -0.35 -7.65
N PRO A 19 -1.43 0.45 -7.05
CA PRO A 19 -0.28 0.98 -7.80
C PRO A 19 0.63 -0.09 -8.39
N PHE A 20 0.63 -1.29 -7.81
CA PHE A 20 1.38 -2.43 -8.29
C PHE A 20 0.47 -3.63 -8.51
N ASP A 21 0.67 -4.29 -9.64
CA ASP A 21 0.03 -5.56 -9.93
C ASP A 21 0.43 -6.64 -8.91
N PHE A 22 -0.40 -7.66 -8.80
CA PHE A 22 -0.13 -8.80 -7.93
C PHE A 22 1.25 -9.43 -8.20
N ASP A 23 1.63 -9.56 -9.46
CA ASP A 23 2.94 -10.10 -9.86
C ASP A 23 4.10 -9.24 -9.34
N THR A 24 3.96 -7.92 -9.37
CA THR A 24 4.95 -6.97 -8.84
C THR A 24 5.06 -7.09 -7.32
N TRP A 25 3.94 -7.22 -6.62
CA TRP A 25 3.93 -7.49 -5.18
C TRP A 25 4.63 -8.79 -4.82
N MET A 26 4.36 -9.86 -5.57
CA MET A 26 5.01 -11.16 -5.36
C MET A 26 6.51 -11.08 -5.62
N LEU A 27 6.94 -10.37 -6.66
CA LEU A 27 8.36 -10.13 -6.94
C LEU A 27 9.04 -9.31 -5.83
N LEU A 28 8.35 -8.31 -5.29
CA LEU A 28 8.83 -7.53 -4.15
C LEU A 28 8.97 -8.41 -2.91
N ILE A 29 7.96 -9.20 -2.56
CA ILE A 29 8.03 -10.13 -1.43
C ILE A 29 9.17 -11.14 -1.62
N PHE A 30 9.35 -11.67 -2.83
CA PHE A 30 10.41 -12.62 -3.15
C PHE A 30 11.81 -11.99 -3.05
N THR A 31 12.00 -10.77 -3.55
CA THR A 31 13.28 -10.05 -3.42
C THR A 31 13.62 -9.72 -1.96
N PHE A 32 12.62 -9.31 -1.16
CA PHE A 32 12.80 -9.11 0.28
C PHE A 32 13.12 -10.40 1.03
N THR A 33 12.38 -11.46 0.73
CA THR A 33 12.57 -12.77 1.37
C THR A 33 13.92 -13.36 1.02
N SER A 34 14.37 -13.25 -0.23
CA SER A 34 15.69 -13.70 -0.65
C SER A 34 16.81 -12.90 0.02
N ALA A 35 16.70 -11.57 0.12
CA ALA A 35 17.65 -10.74 0.85
C ALA A 35 17.75 -11.14 2.33
N LEU A 36 16.62 -11.31 3.02
CA LEU A 36 16.58 -11.77 4.40
C LEU A 36 17.13 -13.19 4.57
N SER A 37 16.85 -14.09 3.61
CA SER A 37 17.36 -15.46 3.61
C SER A 37 18.87 -15.49 3.47
N ILE A 38 19.45 -14.67 2.58
CA ILE A 38 20.90 -14.52 2.44
C ILE A 38 21.51 -14.04 3.76
N ILE A 39 20.92 -13.01 4.39
CA ILE A 39 21.40 -12.51 5.69
C ILE A 39 21.32 -13.59 6.77
N PHE A 40 20.23 -14.35 6.79
CA PHE A 40 20.05 -15.46 7.73
C PHE A 40 21.10 -16.56 7.52
N ILE A 41 21.40 -16.95 6.28
CA ILE A 41 22.44 -17.94 5.96
C ILE A 41 23.81 -17.41 6.40
N ILE A 42 24.15 -16.16 6.10
CA ILE A 42 25.43 -15.57 6.49
C ILE A 42 25.56 -15.49 8.02
N ASN A 43 24.47 -15.20 8.73
CA ASN A 43 24.42 -15.22 10.19
C ASN A 43 24.66 -16.63 10.79
N ARG A 44 24.53 -17.70 10.00
CA ARG A 44 24.86 -19.07 10.41
C ARG A 44 26.30 -19.47 10.04
N LEU A 45 26.97 -18.73 9.16
CA LEU A 45 28.36 -18.99 8.77
C LEU A 45 29.37 -18.51 9.83
N THR A 46 30.64 -18.86 9.62
CA THR A 46 31.73 -18.53 10.56
C THR A 46 31.94 -17.02 10.69
N LYS A 47 32.34 -16.58 11.89
CA LYS A 47 32.62 -15.17 12.22
C LYS A 47 33.51 -14.40 11.20
N PRO A 48 34.57 -14.97 10.60
CA PRO A 48 35.34 -14.25 9.58
C PRO A 48 34.51 -13.88 8.35
N ILE A 49 33.61 -14.76 7.89
CA ILE A 49 32.75 -14.49 6.73
C ILE A 49 31.74 -13.39 7.06
N GLN A 50 31.16 -13.43 8.27
CA GLN A 50 30.26 -12.38 8.75
C GLN A 50 30.95 -11.01 8.83
N GLN A 51 32.21 -10.99 9.29
CA GLN A 51 33.00 -9.77 9.38
C GLN A 51 33.36 -9.20 8.00
N ILE A 52 33.50 -10.03 6.96
CA ILE A 52 33.73 -9.58 5.58
C ILE A 52 32.46 -8.96 4.99
N VAL A 53 31.28 -9.51 5.28
CA VAL A 53 30.03 -9.02 4.68
C VAL A 53 29.42 -7.85 5.45
N PHE A 54 29.29 -7.95 6.78
CA PHE A 54 28.58 -6.97 7.60
C PHE A 54 29.52 -6.00 8.36
N GLY A 55 30.79 -6.36 8.54
CA GLY A 55 31.73 -5.62 9.39
C GLY A 55 31.65 -6.00 10.86
N LYS A 56 32.61 -5.53 11.67
CA LYS A 56 32.84 -6.02 13.05
C LYS A 56 31.82 -5.54 14.09
N LYS A 57 30.97 -4.55 13.78
CA LYS A 57 30.15 -3.81 14.77
C LYS A 57 28.63 -3.81 14.52
N VAL A 58 28.13 -4.59 13.56
CA VAL A 58 26.71 -4.64 13.23
C VAL A 58 26.05 -5.77 14.02
N GLN A 59 25.24 -5.42 15.03
CA GLN A 59 24.55 -6.40 15.88
C GLN A 59 23.24 -6.92 15.27
N THR A 60 22.58 -6.13 14.41
CA THR A 60 21.24 -6.46 13.88
C THR A 60 21.13 -6.14 12.36
N PRO A 61 21.78 -6.92 11.48
CA PRO A 61 21.79 -6.67 10.04
C PRO A 61 20.39 -6.78 9.40
N SER A 62 19.49 -7.59 9.95
CA SER A 62 18.11 -7.72 9.48
C SER A 62 17.28 -6.45 9.70
N LEU A 63 17.37 -5.85 10.91
CA LEU A 63 16.70 -4.58 11.22
C LEU A 63 17.23 -3.44 10.36
N ASN A 64 18.51 -3.46 10.03
CA ASN A 64 19.12 -2.47 9.15
C ASN A 64 18.52 -2.51 7.74
N VAL A 65 18.26 -3.69 7.17
CA VAL A 65 17.62 -3.83 5.85
C VAL A 65 16.17 -3.36 5.88
N ILE A 66 15.42 -3.76 6.90
CA ILE A 66 14.02 -3.34 7.06
C ILE A 66 13.97 -1.82 7.24
N GLY A 67 14.80 -1.26 8.12
CA GLY A 67 14.89 0.19 8.35
C GLY A 67 15.23 0.95 7.09
N THR A 68 16.21 0.48 6.31
CA THR A 68 16.58 1.10 5.03
C THR A 68 15.44 1.08 4.03
N PHE A 69 14.69 -0.03 3.94
CA PHE A 69 13.52 -0.09 3.05
C PHE A 69 12.45 0.94 3.42
N PHE A 70 12.22 1.15 4.73
CA PHE A 70 11.34 2.22 5.22
C PHE A 70 11.99 3.61 5.23
N GLY A 71 13.25 3.74 4.81
CA GLY A 71 13.97 5.02 4.69
C GLY A 71 14.43 5.58 6.03
N ILE A 72 14.50 4.73 7.06
CA ILE A 72 15.10 5.05 8.35
C ILE A 72 16.61 5.09 8.14
N GLY A 73 17.24 6.22 8.48
CA GLY A 73 18.68 6.37 8.39
C GLY A 73 19.42 5.35 9.25
N GLN A 74 20.47 4.73 8.70
CA GLN A 74 21.31 3.80 9.45
C GLN A 74 22.35 4.59 10.27
N LEU A 75 22.46 4.29 11.57
CA LEU A 75 23.45 4.92 12.45
C LEU A 75 24.89 4.40 12.24
N ARG A 76 25.07 3.25 11.57
CA ARG A 76 26.38 2.64 11.37
C ARG A 76 26.52 2.11 9.95
N GLU A 77 27.48 2.67 9.25
CA GLU A 77 27.84 2.25 7.89
C GLU A 77 28.71 0.98 7.92
N PRO A 78 28.57 0.09 6.93
CA PRO A 78 29.48 -1.04 6.78
C PRO A 78 30.91 -0.54 6.49
N GLU A 79 31.89 -1.11 7.20
CA GLU A 79 33.31 -0.73 7.07
C GLU A 79 33.93 -1.25 5.75
N ASN A 80 33.38 -2.33 5.18
CA ASN A 80 33.96 -3.01 4.02
C ASN A 80 33.36 -2.54 2.69
N ASN A 81 34.19 -2.48 1.65
CA ASN A 81 33.79 -2.04 0.31
C ASN A 81 32.65 -2.88 -0.30
N PHE A 82 32.63 -4.20 -0.07
CA PHE A 82 31.57 -5.07 -0.58
C PHE A 82 30.22 -4.79 0.08
N GLY A 83 30.19 -4.65 1.42
CA GLY A 83 28.98 -4.31 2.15
C GLY A 83 28.44 -2.93 1.78
N ARG A 84 29.33 -1.95 1.53
CA ARG A 84 28.95 -0.63 1.01
C ARG A 84 28.31 -0.70 -0.37
N LEU A 85 28.91 -1.46 -1.30
CA LEU A 85 28.35 -1.62 -2.65
C LEU A 85 26.97 -2.29 -2.62
N LEU A 86 26.80 -3.33 -1.80
CA LEU A 86 25.51 -3.99 -1.60
C LEU A 86 24.48 -3.02 -1.01
N LEU A 87 24.85 -2.26 0.02
CA LEU A 87 23.97 -1.27 0.64
C LEU A 87 23.57 -0.17 -0.35
N ILE A 88 24.50 0.34 -1.16
CA ILE A 88 24.22 1.35 -2.19
C ILE A 88 23.25 0.81 -3.25
N ASN A 89 23.48 -0.42 -3.73
CA ASN A 89 22.59 -1.04 -4.71
C ASN A 89 21.18 -1.25 -4.13
N PHE A 90 21.11 -1.73 -2.88
CA PHE A 90 19.84 -1.89 -2.18
C PHE A 90 19.12 -0.56 -1.94
N LEU A 91 19.85 0.51 -1.58
CA LEU A 91 19.31 1.86 -1.45
C LEU A 91 18.76 2.39 -2.77
N LEU A 92 19.49 2.18 -3.88
CA LEU A 92 19.04 2.56 -5.22
C LEU A 92 17.75 1.81 -5.60
N PHE A 93 17.70 0.50 -5.35
CA PHE A 93 16.50 -0.31 -5.54
C PHE A 93 15.31 0.23 -4.73
N CYS A 94 15.50 0.48 -3.43
CA CYS A 94 14.44 1.03 -2.57
C CYS A 94 13.97 2.41 -3.04
N LEU A 95 14.90 3.27 -3.49
CA LEU A 95 14.60 4.58 -4.02
C LEU A 95 13.73 4.50 -5.27
N VAL A 96 14.10 3.63 -6.23
CA VAL A 96 13.35 3.43 -7.47
C VAL A 96 11.94 2.91 -7.18
N ILE A 97 11.82 1.84 -6.39
CA ILE A 97 10.52 1.23 -6.07
C ILE A 97 9.63 2.21 -5.31
N ARG A 98 10.18 2.96 -4.34
CA ARG A 98 9.40 3.94 -3.58
C ARG A 98 8.91 5.08 -4.47
N ASN A 99 9.78 5.64 -5.30
CA ASN A 99 9.39 6.75 -6.18
C ASN A 99 8.36 6.29 -7.22
N ALA A 100 8.51 5.09 -7.78
CA ALA A 100 7.54 4.50 -8.70
C ALA A 100 6.18 4.31 -8.01
N TYR A 101 6.17 3.70 -6.82
CA TYR A 101 4.95 3.52 -6.03
C TYR A 101 4.28 4.85 -5.68
N GLN A 102 5.04 5.83 -5.18
CA GLN A 102 4.52 7.14 -4.79
C GLN A 102 3.96 7.91 -5.99
N GLY A 103 4.63 7.84 -7.15
CA GLY A 103 4.18 8.49 -8.38
C GLY A 103 2.84 7.94 -8.87
N VAL A 104 2.75 6.61 -9.00
CA VAL A 104 1.52 5.94 -9.43
C VAL A 104 0.40 6.13 -8.41
N MET A 105 0.69 5.96 -7.11
CA MET A 105 -0.30 6.19 -6.05
C MET A 105 -0.84 7.63 -6.07
N PHE A 106 0.01 8.63 -6.29
CA PHE A 106 -0.42 10.01 -6.40
C PHE A 106 -1.33 10.24 -7.61
N GLU A 107 -0.96 9.70 -8.78
CA GLU A 107 -1.81 9.75 -9.97
C GLU A 107 -3.18 9.10 -9.72
N MET A 108 -3.19 7.93 -9.09
CA MET A 108 -4.38 7.17 -8.74
C MET A 108 -5.29 7.86 -7.70
N MET A 109 -4.72 8.62 -6.76
CA MET A 109 -5.48 9.42 -5.80
C MET A 109 -6.06 10.69 -6.43
N THR A 110 -5.36 11.23 -7.43
CA THR A 110 -5.76 12.45 -8.13
C THR A 110 -6.85 12.17 -9.16
N LYS A 111 -6.79 11.01 -9.82
CA LYS A 111 -7.78 10.57 -10.82
C LYS A 111 -8.95 9.85 -10.16
N GLU A 112 -10.17 10.15 -10.60
CA GLU A 112 -11.36 9.39 -10.22
C GLU A 112 -11.41 8.05 -10.97
N MET A 113 -10.64 7.08 -10.48
CA MET A 113 -10.68 5.73 -11.02
C MET A 113 -11.94 5.02 -10.55
N ARG A 114 -12.69 4.49 -11.52
CA ARG A 114 -13.75 3.50 -11.31
C ARG A 114 -13.17 2.12 -11.65
N ARG A 115 -13.74 1.07 -11.04
CA ARG A 115 -13.35 -0.31 -11.38
C ARG A 115 -13.47 -0.52 -12.91
N PRO A 116 -12.56 -1.31 -13.53
CA PRO A 116 -12.54 -1.51 -14.97
C PRO A 116 -13.95 -1.85 -15.41
N GLU A 117 -14.48 -0.98 -16.26
CA GLU A 117 -15.84 -1.10 -16.74
C GLU A 117 -16.03 -2.46 -17.36
N ALA A 118 -17.19 -3.06 -17.12
CA ALA A 118 -17.69 -4.16 -17.93
C ALA A 118 -17.42 -3.81 -19.40
N GLN A 119 -16.68 -4.66 -20.11
CA GLN A 119 -16.29 -4.37 -21.50
C GLN A 119 -17.27 -5.01 -22.48
N THR A 120 -17.94 -6.06 -22.03
CA THR A 120 -18.95 -6.80 -22.77
C THR A 120 -20.33 -6.69 -22.15
N PHE A 121 -21.34 -7.04 -22.93
CA PHE A 121 -22.71 -7.13 -22.46
C PHE A 121 -22.88 -8.22 -21.38
N GLU A 122 -22.13 -9.31 -21.50
CA GLU A 122 -22.10 -10.41 -20.52
C GLU A 122 -21.55 -9.93 -19.17
N ASP A 123 -20.48 -9.13 -19.18
CA ASP A 123 -19.88 -8.57 -17.96
C ASP A 123 -20.88 -7.72 -17.18
N LEU A 124 -21.75 -6.97 -17.88
CA LEU A 124 -22.79 -6.15 -17.24
C LEU A 124 -23.80 -7.01 -16.49
N TRP A 125 -24.19 -8.14 -17.09
CA TRP A 125 -25.12 -9.09 -16.49
C TRP A 125 -24.49 -9.78 -15.29
N GLU A 126 -23.28 -10.33 -15.44
CA GLU A 126 -22.58 -11.03 -14.36
C GLU A 126 -22.32 -10.14 -13.15
N ASN A 127 -22.09 -8.85 -13.37
CA ASN A 127 -21.84 -7.88 -12.31
C ASN A 127 -23.12 -7.24 -11.73
N ASN A 128 -24.31 -7.66 -12.17
CA ASN A 128 -25.62 -7.17 -11.73
C ASN A 128 -25.80 -5.65 -11.91
N PHE A 129 -25.53 -5.12 -13.11
CA PHE A 129 -25.80 -3.71 -13.43
C PHE A 129 -27.29 -3.46 -13.62
N ASP A 130 -27.79 -2.37 -13.02
CA ASP A 130 -29.12 -1.83 -13.32
C ASP A 130 -29.06 -1.08 -14.65
N VAL A 131 -29.90 -1.48 -15.62
CA VAL A 131 -29.92 -0.83 -16.93
C VAL A 131 -31.07 0.17 -17.00
N TYR A 132 -30.73 1.44 -17.13
CA TYR A 132 -31.64 2.55 -17.32
C TYR A 132 -31.86 2.80 -18.80
N TYR A 133 -33.13 2.95 -19.17
CA TYR A 133 -33.53 3.12 -20.56
C TYR A 133 -34.73 4.06 -20.65
N ASP A 134 -34.89 4.68 -21.80
CA ASP A 134 -36.07 5.47 -22.13
C ASP A 134 -37.11 4.61 -22.86
N VAL A 135 -38.39 4.72 -22.46
CA VAL A 135 -39.49 3.88 -22.97
C VAL A 135 -39.63 3.94 -24.47
N GLU A 136 -39.46 5.13 -25.07
CA GLU A 136 -39.58 5.29 -26.52
C GLU A 136 -38.48 4.50 -27.23
N MET A 137 -37.30 4.44 -26.62
CA MET A 137 -36.15 3.71 -27.13
C MET A 137 -36.30 2.19 -26.96
N TYR A 138 -36.92 1.75 -25.86
CA TYR A 138 -37.11 0.33 -25.53
C TYR A 138 -38.00 -0.39 -26.52
N ASN A 139 -39.16 0.19 -26.82
CA ASN A 139 -40.15 -0.43 -27.69
C ASN A 139 -39.65 -0.65 -29.12
N HIS A 140 -38.67 0.13 -29.58
CA HIS A 140 -38.18 0.06 -30.95
C HIS A 140 -36.87 -0.71 -31.13
N THR A 141 -36.12 -0.96 -30.06
CA THR A 141 -34.71 -1.36 -30.22
C THR A 141 -34.28 -2.55 -29.39
N ILE A 142 -34.96 -2.80 -28.28
CA ILE A 142 -34.50 -3.74 -27.26
C ILE A 142 -35.14 -5.12 -27.40
N THR A 143 -36.35 -5.18 -27.96
CA THR A 143 -37.13 -6.42 -28.11
C THR A 143 -36.50 -7.46 -29.04
N GLY A 144 -35.39 -7.13 -29.73
CA GLY A 144 -34.67 -8.03 -30.62
C GLY A 144 -33.26 -8.41 -30.16
N ILE A 145 -32.84 -8.02 -28.96
CA ILE A 145 -31.50 -8.30 -28.44
C ILE A 145 -31.56 -9.48 -27.47
N ASP A 146 -30.89 -10.57 -27.84
CA ASP A 146 -30.80 -11.77 -26.99
C ASP A 146 -30.15 -11.46 -25.64
N GLY A 147 -30.74 -11.98 -24.57
CA GLY A 147 -30.22 -11.83 -23.21
C GLY A 147 -30.61 -10.54 -22.49
N TRP A 148 -31.30 -9.61 -23.16
CA TRP A 148 -31.75 -8.36 -22.52
C TRP A 148 -32.77 -8.57 -21.39
N GLU A 149 -33.59 -9.63 -21.49
CA GLU A 149 -34.58 -10.00 -20.47
C GLU A 149 -33.97 -10.32 -19.09
N LYS A 150 -32.67 -10.59 -19.06
CA LYS A 150 -31.97 -10.91 -17.83
C LYS A 150 -31.86 -9.65 -16.97
N PHE A 151 -31.60 -8.49 -17.57
CA PHE A 151 -31.28 -7.25 -16.85
C PHE A 151 -32.41 -6.73 -15.98
N ASN A 152 -32.03 -6.06 -14.88
CA ASN A 152 -32.97 -5.27 -14.09
C ASN A 152 -33.20 -3.92 -14.79
N LEU A 153 -34.29 -3.85 -15.54
CA LEU A 153 -34.60 -2.70 -16.38
C LEU A 153 -35.34 -1.62 -15.62
N LYS A 154 -34.78 -0.40 -15.65
CA LYS A 154 -35.36 0.77 -15.00
C LYS A 154 -35.71 1.82 -16.03
N ASN A 155 -36.99 2.16 -16.11
CA ASN A 155 -37.46 3.25 -16.94
C ASN A 155 -36.94 4.58 -16.38
N MET A 156 -36.32 5.38 -17.24
CA MET A 156 -35.87 6.73 -16.95
C MET A 156 -36.06 7.59 -18.19
N SER A 157 -36.67 8.76 -18.02
CA SER A 157 -36.72 9.74 -19.10
C SER A 157 -35.30 10.21 -19.41
N LEU A 158 -35.01 10.32 -20.69
CA LEU A 158 -33.81 10.97 -21.20
C LEU A 158 -33.54 12.35 -20.53
N TYR A 159 -34.58 13.15 -20.28
CA TYR A 159 -34.44 14.48 -19.67
C TYR A 159 -34.02 14.44 -18.20
N ASP A 160 -34.30 13.35 -17.49
CA ASP A 160 -33.93 13.18 -16.08
C ASP A 160 -32.49 12.66 -15.93
N MET A 161 -31.85 12.20 -17.02
CA MET A 161 -30.50 11.63 -16.95
C MET A 161 -29.43 12.58 -16.42
N PRO A 162 -29.37 13.88 -16.79
CA PRO A 162 -28.39 14.80 -16.21
C PRO A 162 -28.56 14.95 -14.69
N ALA A 163 -29.80 15.06 -14.21
CA ALA A 163 -30.09 15.13 -12.78
C ALA A 163 -29.76 13.80 -12.07
N PHE A 164 -30.04 12.67 -12.71
CA PHE A 164 -29.66 11.35 -12.21
C PHE A 164 -28.13 11.23 -12.10
N TYR A 165 -27.39 11.71 -13.09
CA TYR A 165 -25.93 11.78 -13.06
C TYR A 165 -25.46 12.60 -11.86
N GLU A 166 -25.92 13.84 -11.73
CA GLU A 166 -25.45 14.74 -10.68
C GLU A 166 -25.73 14.16 -9.29
N LYS A 167 -26.86 13.48 -9.12
CA LYS A 167 -27.19 12.82 -7.86
C LYS A 167 -26.33 11.61 -7.55
N ASN A 168 -25.92 10.86 -8.57
CA ASN A 168 -25.36 9.53 -8.39
C ASN A 168 -23.88 9.36 -8.79
N HIS A 169 -23.25 10.34 -9.41
CA HIS A 169 -21.84 10.23 -9.83
C HIS A 169 -20.90 9.93 -8.65
N ASN A 170 -21.23 10.45 -7.45
CA ASN A 170 -20.48 10.21 -6.22
C ASN A 170 -20.92 8.96 -5.44
N ASN A 171 -21.90 8.21 -5.93
CA ASN A 171 -22.37 7.02 -5.23
C ASN A 171 -21.40 5.85 -5.46
N PRO A 172 -20.65 5.39 -4.45
CA PRO A 172 -19.60 4.38 -4.63
C PRO A 172 -20.14 2.99 -4.95
N LYS A 173 -21.41 2.73 -4.65
CA LYS A 173 -22.04 1.41 -4.84
C LYS A 173 -22.95 1.33 -6.05
N LEU A 174 -23.15 2.44 -6.77
CA LEU A 174 -24.06 2.41 -7.90
C LEU A 174 -23.40 1.70 -9.07
N LYS A 175 -24.04 0.61 -9.51
CA LYS A 175 -23.77 -0.08 -10.76
C LYS A 175 -24.91 0.25 -11.72
N ALA A 176 -24.71 1.25 -12.54
CA ALA A 176 -25.72 1.69 -13.50
C ALA A 176 -25.18 1.62 -14.92
N ALA A 177 -26.03 1.18 -15.82
CA ALA A 177 -25.80 1.16 -17.25
C ALA A 177 -26.89 2.03 -17.87
N ILE A 178 -26.55 3.02 -18.66
CA ILE A 178 -27.52 3.86 -19.38
C ILE A 178 -27.46 3.50 -20.84
N LEU A 179 -28.59 3.07 -21.40
CA LEU A 179 -28.70 2.88 -22.83
C LEU A 179 -29.08 4.20 -23.49
N ALA A 180 -28.19 4.74 -24.33
CA ALA A 180 -28.46 5.98 -25.05
C ALA A 180 -27.81 6.00 -26.44
N HIS A 181 -28.29 6.93 -27.28
CA HIS A 181 -27.76 7.12 -28.63
C HIS A 181 -26.44 7.91 -28.57
N ASP A 182 -25.59 7.84 -29.60
CA ASP A 182 -24.34 8.62 -29.59
C ASP A 182 -24.58 10.13 -29.54
N THR A 183 -25.71 10.60 -30.06
CA THR A 183 -26.14 11.99 -29.93
C THR A 183 -26.36 12.40 -28.47
N TRP A 184 -26.69 11.46 -27.59
CA TRP A 184 -26.80 11.69 -26.15
C TRP A 184 -25.45 11.87 -25.48
N LYS A 185 -24.39 11.21 -25.97
CA LYS A 185 -23.01 11.52 -25.58
C LYS A 185 -22.78 13.03 -25.64
N ARG A 186 -23.18 13.62 -26.76
CA ARG A 186 -22.98 15.03 -27.08
C ARG A 186 -23.74 15.92 -26.10
N PHE A 187 -25.02 15.60 -25.89
CA PHE A 187 -25.86 16.33 -24.96
C PHE A 187 -25.28 16.30 -23.54
N MET A 188 -24.86 15.12 -23.07
CA MET A 188 -24.25 14.95 -21.75
C MET A 188 -22.96 15.76 -21.62
N ILE A 189 -22.07 15.74 -22.62
CA ILE A 189 -20.84 16.53 -22.60
C ILE A 189 -21.12 18.03 -22.49
N ILE A 190 -22.11 18.52 -23.25
CA ILE A 190 -22.46 19.95 -23.30
C ILE A 190 -23.10 20.40 -21.98
N GLU A 191 -24.09 19.66 -21.49
CA GLU A 191 -24.88 20.06 -20.32
C GLU A 191 -24.18 19.75 -18.99
N SER A 192 -23.65 18.53 -18.86
CA SER A 192 -23.10 18.05 -17.58
C SER A 192 -21.58 18.21 -17.47
N LYS A 193 -20.88 18.62 -18.55
CA LYS A 193 -19.41 18.74 -18.63
C LYS A 193 -18.65 17.50 -18.14
N THR A 194 -19.31 16.35 -18.17
CA THR A 194 -18.78 15.09 -17.65
C THR A 194 -19.09 13.97 -18.63
N PHE A 195 -18.25 12.94 -18.61
CA PHE A 195 -18.31 11.84 -19.56
C PHE A 195 -18.45 10.52 -18.81
N TRP A 196 -19.46 9.73 -19.18
CA TRP A 196 -19.49 8.32 -18.83
C TRP A 196 -18.77 7.53 -19.89
N PRO A 197 -17.89 6.62 -19.48
CA PRO A 197 -17.22 5.77 -20.42
C PRO A 197 -18.24 4.78 -21.00
N THR A 198 -18.07 4.52 -22.29
CA THR A 198 -18.98 3.69 -23.09
C THR A 198 -18.48 2.27 -23.13
N LEU A 199 -19.40 1.31 -23.05
CA LEU A 199 -19.14 -0.09 -23.37
C LEU A 199 -18.40 -0.17 -24.72
N LYS A 200 -17.29 -0.91 -24.79
CA LYS A 200 -16.54 -1.09 -26.04
C LYS A 200 -17.33 -1.85 -27.10
N GLN A 201 -18.21 -2.74 -26.65
CA GLN A 201 -19.13 -3.47 -27.52
C GLN A 201 -20.31 -2.57 -27.91
N GLU A 202 -20.54 -2.41 -29.21
CA GLU A 202 -21.74 -1.77 -29.71
C GLU A 202 -22.95 -2.69 -29.51
N VAL A 203 -23.98 -2.17 -28.84
CA VAL A 203 -25.18 -2.94 -28.50
C VAL A 203 -26.09 -3.09 -29.73
N ASN A 204 -26.24 -2.00 -30.49
CA ASN A 204 -27.03 -2.00 -31.72
C ASN A 204 -26.63 -0.83 -32.62
N THR A 205 -26.61 -1.04 -33.92
CA THR A 205 -26.38 0.01 -34.91
C THR A 205 -27.73 0.52 -35.40
N LEU A 206 -28.11 1.72 -34.94
CA LEU A 206 -29.28 2.41 -35.47
C LEU A 206 -28.86 3.34 -36.61
N MET A 207 -29.59 3.29 -37.72
CA MET A 207 -29.42 4.24 -38.81
C MET A 207 -30.43 5.38 -38.65
N ALA A 208 -29.93 6.62 -38.59
CA ALA A 208 -30.79 7.79 -38.69
C ALA A 208 -31.20 7.97 -40.16
N GLY A 209 -32.49 8.14 -40.41
CA GLY A 209 -33.04 8.33 -41.74
C GLY A 209 -34.18 9.35 -41.74
N PHE A 210 -34.48 9.88 -42.92
CA PHE A 210 -35.65 10.73 -43.11
C PHE A 210 -36.87 9.85 -43.42
N ALA A 211 -37.89 9.96 -42.60
CA ALA A 211 -39.16 9.30 -42.84
C ALA A 211 -40.09 10.22 -43.65
N PHE A 212 -40.69 9.66 -44.70
CA PHE A 212 -41.69 10.34 -45.52
C PHE A 212 -42.97 9.50 -45.55
N TYR A 213 -44.12 10.16 -45.77
CA TYR A 213 -45.35 9.44 -46.09
C TYR A 213 -45.17 8.58 -47.35
N PRO A 214 -45.88 7.44 -47.45
CA PRO A 214 -45.86 6.61 -48.64
C PRO A 214 -46.15 7.42 -49.91
N ASN A 215 -45.44 7.11 -51.00
CA ASN A 215 -45.55 7.76 -52.33
C ASN A 215 -45.14 9.25 -52.39
N ASN A 216 -44.37 9.74 -51.43
CA ASN A 216 -43.84 11.10 -51.50
C ASN A 216 -42.69 11.21 -52.51
N TYR A 217 -42.83 12.08 -53.51
CA TYR A 217 -41.82 12.35 -54.54
C TYR A 217 -40.47 12.83 -53.96
N PHE A 218 -40.51 13.54 -52.82
CA PHE A 218 -39.30 14.05 -52.16
C PHE A 218 -38.40 12.94 -51.64
N MET A 219 -38.93 11.75 -51.36
CA MET A 219 -38.13 10.62 -50.86
C MET A 219 -36.97 10.32 -51.79
N TYR A 220 -37.24 10.18 -53.09
CA TYR A 220 -36.21 9.86 -54.09
C TYR A 220 -35.22 11.01 -54.30
N LEU A 221 -35.70 12.25 -54.24
CA LEU A 221 -34.86 13.42 -54.40
C LEU A 221 -33.88 13.57 -53.22
N ILE A 222 -34.37 13.42 -51.99
CA ILE A 222 -33.57 13.51 -50.78
C ILE A 222 -32.57 12.37 -50.69
N ASP A 223 -32.98 11.14 -51.00
CA ASP A 223 -32.08 9.98 -51.02
C ASP A 223 -30.89 10.20 -51.97
N ARG A 224 -31.16 10.65 -53.20
CA ARG A 224 -30.12 10.99 -54.17
C ARG A 224 -29.17 12.09 -53.68
N VAL A 225 -29.71 13.10 -53.00
CA VAL A 225 -28.88 14.19 -52.44
C VAL A 225 -28.01 13.66 -51.31
N ILE A 226 -28.57 12.85 -50.39
CA ILE A 226 -27.83 12.25 -49.29
C ILE A 226 -26.70 11.38 -49.83
N LEU A 227 -26.97 10.50 -50.80
CA LEU A 227 -25.94 9.66 -51.42
C LEU A 227 -24.81 10.50 -52.01
N ARG A 228 -25.13 11.59 -52.74
CA ARG A 228 -24.11 12.49 -53.28
C ARG A 228 -23.30 13.21 -52.19
N LEU A 229 -23.94 13.61 -51.10
CA LEU A 229 -23.25 14.23 -49.96
C LEU A 229 -22.32 13.23 -49.25
N THR A 230 -22.75 11.97 -49.13
CA THR A 230 -21.94 10.87 -48.58
C THR A 230 -20.76 10.55 -49.48
N ASP A 231 -20.98 10.43 -50.79
CA ASP A 231 -19.93 10.14 -51.78
C ASP A 231 -18.89 11.27 -51.87
N ALA A 232 -19.35 12.52 -51.70
CA ALA A 232 -18.49 13.69 -51.66
C ALA A 232 -17.72 13.85 -50.34
N GLY A 233 -17.96 13.00 -49.34
CA GLY A 233 -17.29 13.08 -48.04
C GLY A 233 -17.83 14.19 -47.12
N ILE A 234 -18.90 14.90 -47.52
CA ILE A 234 -19.38 16.09 -46.80
C ILE A 234 -19.97 15.70 -45.45
N LEU A 235 -20.72 14.60 -45.39
CA LEU A 235 -21.27 14.10 -44.13
C LEU A 235 -20.15 13.65 -43.18
N GLN A 236 -19.14 12.95 -43.69
CA GLN A 236 -17.98 12.51 -42.90
C GLN A 236 -17.22 13.72 -42.36
N HIS A 237 -17.02 14.76 -43.17
CA HIS A 237 -16.40 16.00 -42.71
C HIS A 237 -17.23 16.69 -41.63
N PHE A 238 -18.55 16.77 -41.79
CA PHE A 238 -19.45 17.36 -40.81
C PHE A 238 -19.43 16.61 -39.47
N PHE A 239 -19.47 15.27 -39.53
CA PHE A 239 -19.36 14.43 -38.33
C PHE A 239 -17.99 14.54 -37.67
N GLY A 240 -16.91 14.52 -38.45
CA GLY A 240 -15.54 14.65 -37.94
C GLY A 240 -15.27 16.01 -37.30
N TYR A 241 -15.77 17.11 -37.88
CA TYR A 241 -15.69 18.44 -37.29
C TYR A 241 -16.41 18.51 -35.94
N HIS A 242 -17.61 17.94 -35.86
CA HIS A 242 -18.33 17.86 -34.60
C HIS A 242 -17.64 16.97 -33.58
N GLU A 243 -17.03 15.86 -34.00
CA GLU A 243 -16.26 14.99 -33.13
C GLU A 243 -15.00 15.67 -32.59
N GLU A 244 -14.32 16.48 -33.40
CA GLU A 244 -13.18 17.29 -32.94
C GLU A 244 -13.60 18.32 -31.88
N ILE A 245 -14.72 19.00 -32.10
CA ILE A 245 -15.31 19.90 -31.11
C ILE A 245 -15.65 19.15 -29.83
N LEU A 246 -16.30 17.99 -29.95
CA LEU A 246 -16.64 17.16 -28.80
C LEU A 246 -15.38 16.70 -28.08
N ASN A 247 -14.34 16.27 -28.76
CA ASN A 247 -13.07 15.89 -28.15
C ASN A 247 -12.46 17.05 -27.35
N LYS A 248 -12.57 18.30 -27.84
CA LYS A 248 -12.17 19.49 -27.07
C LYS A 248 -12.99 19.71 -25.79
N PHE A 249 -14.22 19.20 -25.71
CA PHE A 249 -15.07 19.26 -24.50
C PHE A 249 -15.04 17.98 -23.65
N VAL A 250 -14.74 16.81 -24.23
CA VAL A 250 -14.63 15.48 -23.60
C VAL A 250 -13.33 15.34 -22.82
N TYR A 251 -12.30 16.07 -23.23
CA TYR A 251 -11.15 16.37 -22.41
C TYR A 251 -11.36 17.76 -21.79
N PRO A 252 -12.23 17.95 -20.77
CA PRO A 252 -11.94 19.03 -19.85
C PRO A 252 -10.50 18.79 -19.40
N GLU A 253 -9.70 19.86 -19.29
CA GLU A 253 -8.41 19.83 -18.58
C GLU A 253 -8.58 18.87 -17.40
N GLU A 254 -7.79 17.78 -17.36
CA GLU A 254 -7.95 16.70 -16.36
C GLU A 254 -8.40 17.34 -15.06
N PRO A 255 -9.60 17.00 -14.53
CA PRO A 255 -10.26 17.77 -13.49
C PRO A 255 -9.19 18.11 -12.47
N GLY A 256 -8.88 19.42 -12.37
CA GLY A 256 -7.68 19.88 -11.67
C GLY A 256 -7.54 19.15 -10.35
N PRO A 257 -6.31 18.78 -9.96
CA PRO A 257 -6.04 17.69 -9.04
C PRO A 257 -7.04 17.67 -7.88
N LYS A 258 -7.87 16.61 -7.83
CA LYS A 258 -8.87 16.47 -6.78
C LYS A 258 -8.18 16.66 -5.44
N ILE A 259 -8.63 17.65 -4.66
CA ILE A 259 -8.04 17.91 -3.35
C ILE A 259 -8.26 16.64 -2.51
N LEU A 260 -7.15 16.00 -2.12
CA LEU A 260 -7.18 14.79 -1.31
C LEU A 260 -7.98 15.06 -0.03
N SER A 261 -9.05 14.30 0.17
CA SER A 261 -9.82 14.39 1.39
C SER A 261 -9.15 13.58 2.50
N LEU A 262 -9.41 13.92 3.77
CA LEU A 262 -9.00 13.08 4.90
C LEU A 262 -9.61 11.68 4.82
N TYR A 263 -10.74 11.53 4.14
CA TYR A 263 -11.37 10.23 3.91
C TYR A 263 -10.50 9.34 3.00
N ASP A 264 -9.89 9.90 1.96
CA ASP A 264 -8.99 9.15 1.07
C ASP A 264 -7.73 8.67 1.83
N LEU A 265 -7.25 9.47 2.79
CA LEU A 265 -6.08 9.12 3.62
C LEU A 265 -6.42 8.25 4.85
N SER A 266 -7.71 8.12 5.20
CA SER A 266 -8.17 7.44 6.43
C SER A 266 -7.60 6.02 6.60
N HIS A 267 -7.40 5.32 5.50
CA HIS A 267 -6.92 3.94 5.49
C HIS A 267 -5.44 3.83 5.87
N GLY A 268 -4.63 4.83 5.51
CA GLY A 268 -3.25 4.94 5.99
C GLY A 268 -3.20 5.01 7.52
N PHE A 269 -4.14 5.73 8.14
CA PHE A 269 -4.27 5.80 9.59
C PHE A 269 -4.73 4.48 10.21
N ILE A 270 -5.64 3.74 9.55
CA ILE A 270 -6.07 2.42 10.02
C ILE A 270 -4.89 1.45 10.03
N VAL A 271 -4.11 1.38 8.95
CA VAL A 271 -2.90 0.52 8.88
C VAL A 271 -1.90 0.89 9.98
N TRP A 272 -1.69 2.20 10.20
CA TRP A 272 -0.84 2.68 11.29
C TRP A 272 -1.35 2.26 12.67
N LEU A 273 -2.64 2.46 12.97
CA LEU A 273 -3.26 2.07 14.24
C LEU A 273 -3.17 0.56 14.50
N VAL A 274 -3.45 -0.26 13.47
CA VAL A 274 -3.33 -1.72 13.55
C VAL A 274 -1.88 -2.12 13.85
N THR A 275 -0.91 -1.50 13.18
CA THR A 275 0.52 -1.75 13.40
C THR A 275 0.96 -1.37 14.81
N CYS A 276 0.50 -0.22 15.32
CA CYS A 276 0.71 0.17 16.71
C CYS A 276 0.09 -0.84 17.69
N GLY A 277 -1.12 -1.32 17.42
CA GLY A 277 -1.77 -2.36 18.23
C GLY A 277 -0.96 -3.66 18.28
N VAL A 278 -0.46 -4.13 17.13
CA VAL A 278 0.40 -5.31 17.04
C VAL A 278 1.70 -5.09 17.83
N ALA A 279 2.33 -3.91 17.73
CA ALA A 279 3.54 -3.60 18.48
C ALA A 279 3.32 -3.66 20.01
N VAL A 280 2.18 -3.16 20.49
CA VAL A 280 1.79 -3.23 21.91
C VAL A 280 1.60 -4.69 22.34
N ILE A 281 0.94 -5.53 21.53
CA ILE A 281 0.76 -6.95 21.82
C ILE A 281 2.10 -7.67 21.92
N VAL A 282 3.01 -7.43 20.97
CA VAL A 282 4.37 -8.02 20.99
C VAL A 282 5.13 -7.57 22.24
N PHE A 283 5.06 -6.29 22.60
CA PHE A 283 5.71 -5.77 23.80
C PHE A 283 5.21 -6.45 25.08
N PHE A 284 3.89 -6.60 25.24
CA PHE A 284 3.35 -7.35 26.39
C PHE A 284 3.73 -8.83 26.36
N GLY A 285 3.78 -9.45 25.18
CA GLY A 285 4.28 -10.81 24.99
C GLY A 285 5.72 -10.97 25.46
N GLU A 286 6.61 -10.05 25.07
CA GLU A 286 8.01 -10.04 25.50
C GLU A 286 8.14 -9.85 27.01
N ILE A 287 7.34 -8.96 27.62
CA ILE A 287 7.29 -8.79 29.07
C ILE A 287 6.89 -10.09 29.76
N LEU A 288 5.87 -10.78 29.27
CA LEU A 288 5.43 -12.05 29.84
C LEU A 288 6.51 -13.12 29.74
N VAL A 289 7.14 -13.26 28.57
CA VAL A 289 8.26 -14.20 28.36
C VAL A 289 9.42 -13.86 29.28
N PHE A 290 9.75 -12.58 29.42
CA PHE A 290 10.81 -12.11 30.32
C PHE A 290 10.51 -12.45 31.79
N LEU A 291 9.27 -12.23 32.25
CA LEU A 291 8.85 -12.54 33.61
C LEU A 291 8.88 -14.05 33.88
N VAL A 292 8.43 -14.88 32.93
CA VAL A 292 8.50 -16.34 33.04
C VAL A 292 9.95 -16.82 33.12
N ASN A 293 10.82 -16.32 32.25
CA ASN A 293 12.24 -16.67 32.25
C ASN A 293 12.94 -16.21 33.54
N LYS A 294 12.60 -15.03 34.07
CA LYS A 294 13.13 -14.55 35.35
C LYS A 294 12.70 -15.45 36.52
N ARG A 295 11.46 -15.93 36.54
CA ARG A 295 10.99 -16.90 37.55
C ARG A 295 11.72 -18.24 37.43
N LYS A 296 11.87 -18.78 36.21
CA LYS A 296 12.64 -20.02 35.97
C LYS A 296 14.08 -19.90 36.46
N ASN A 297 14.76 -18.79 36.16
CA ASN A 297 16.13 -18.55 36.63
C ASN A 297 16.20 -18.41 38.15
N LYS A 298 15.22 -17.75 38.79
CA LYS A 298 15.19 -17.64 40.26
C LYS A 298 15.00 -19.02 40.93
N ILE A 299 14.12 -19.86 40.38
CA ILE A 299 13.92 -21.24 40.89
C ILE A 299 15.20 -22.07 40.69
N LYS A 300 15.86 -21.97 39.53
CA LYS A 300 17.11 -22.68 39.26
C LYS A 300 18.20 -22.35 40.29
N ILE A 301 18.37 -21.07 40.63
CA ILE A 301 19.35 -20.62 41.65
C ILE A 301 18.99 -21.17 43.04
N VAL A 302 17.71 -21.18 43.41
CA VAL A 302 17.28 -21.73 44.71
C VAL A 302 17.54 -23.23 44.79
N VAL A 303 17.23 -23.98 43.73
CA VAL A 303 17.48 -25.44 43.68
C VAL A 303 18.98 -25.76 43.74
N GLU A 304 19.83 -25.02 43.01
CA GLU A 304 21.30 -25.19 43.07
C GLU A 304 21.87 -24.88 44.47
N ASN A 305 21.33 -23.88 45.17
CA ASN A 305 21.75 -23.56 46.54
C ASN A 305 21.30 -24.61 47.57
N VAL A 306 20.09 -25.17 47.45
CA VAL A 306 19.60 -26.23 48.35
C VAL A 306 20.44 -27.50 48.19
N ASN A 307 20.71 -27.92 46.95
CA ASN A 307 21.56 -29.08 46.67
C ASN A 307 22.99 -28.90 47.22
N SER A 308 23.53 -27.68 47.15
CA SER A 308 24.87 -27.39 47.67
C SER A 308 24.96 -27.50 49.19
N ASN A 309 23.92 -27.09 49.91
CA ASN A 309 23.87 -27.18 51.38
C ASN A 309 23.70 -28.63 51.86
N GLU A 310 22.91 -29.45 51.17
CA GLU A 310 22.71 -30.86 51.50
C GLU A 310 24.00 -31.68 51.30
N ILE A 311 24.82 -31.33 50.30
CA ILE A 311 26.16 -31.92 50.13
C ILE A 311 27.10 -31.54 51.28
N ILE A 312 27.02 -30.30 51.79
CA ILE A 312 27.87 -29.83 52.90
C ILE A 312 27.47 -30.51 54.22
N GLU A 313 26.17 -30.65 54.50
CA GLU A 313 25.70 -31.36 55.71
C GLU A 313 26.11 -32.83 55.69
N ASN A 314 25.94 -33.53 54.57
CA ASN A 314 26.39 -34.92 54.45
C ASN A 314 27.92 -35.07 54.62
N PHE A 315 28.71 -34.10 54.16
CA PHE A 315 30.17 -34.12 54.34
C PHE A 315 30.59 -33.85 55.80
N LEU A 316 29.85 -33.01 56.52
CA LEU A 316 30.11 -32.74 57.94
C LEU A 316 29.72 -33.93 58.82
N ASP A 317 28.62 -34.60 58.49
CA ASP A 317 28.12 -35.76 59.24
C ASP A 317 29.07 -36.97 59.10
N ASP A 318 29.66 -37.19 57.91
CA ASP A 318 30.70 -38.20 57.68
C ASP A 318 32.03 -37.85 58.40
N SER A 319 32.36 -36.56 58.56
CA SER A 319 33.56 -36.15 59.31
C SER A 319 33.42 -36.37 60.81
N SER A 320 32.19 -36.26 61.35
CA SER A 320 31.91 -36.45 62.78
C SER A 320 31.94 -37.93 63.21
N LYS A 321 31.68 -38.86 62.28
CA LYS A 321 31.76 -40.31 62.55
C LYS A 321 33.16 -40.89 62.41
N SER A 322 34.11 -40.13 61.86
CA SER A 322 35.51 -40.59 61.70
C SER A 322 36.44 -40.10 62.83
N SER A 323 35.99 -39.18 63.70
CA SER A 323 36.79 -38.65 64.81
C SER A 323 36.86 -39.54 66.05
N ASP A 324 36.06 -40.62 66.14
CA ASP A 324 36.02 -41.48 67.34
C ASP A 324 36.95 -42.70 67.27
N SER A 325 37.76 -42.86 66.21
CA SER A 325 38.73 -43.95 66.15
C SER A 325 40.04 -43.58 65.45
N LEU A 326 40.79 -42.61 65.96
CA LEU A 326 42.25 -42.64 65.85
C LEU A 326 42.92 -41.70 66.85
N GLY A 327 43.08 -42.22 68.07
CA GLY A 327 44.10 -41.73 68.98
C GLY A 327 45.48 -42.06 68.43
N SER A 328 46.28 -41.01 68.25
CA SER A 328 47.73 -40.97 68.10
C SER A 328 48.32 -41.03 66.68
N LYS A 329 49.22 -40.06 66.47
CA LYS A 329 50.12 -39.81 65.33
C LYS A 329 49.44 -39.40 64.03
N ILE A 330 49.63 -38.13 63.64
CA ILE A 330 50.41 -37.76 62.45
C ILE A 330 50.64 -36.24 62.40
N GLU A 331 51.84 -35.93 61.92
CA GLU A 331 52.45 -34.65 61.61
C GLU A 331 51.57 -33.58 60.97
N THR A 332 51.88 -32.35 61.38
CA THR A 332 51.60 -31.10 60.70
C THR A 332 51.95 -31.13 59.20
N LYS A 333 50.93 -31.20 58.35
CA LYS A 333 51.00 -30.65 56.98
C LYS A 333 49.95 -29.57 56.81
N THR A 334 50.44 -28.33 56.85
CA THR A 334 49.77 -27.10 56.48
C THR A 334 49.27 -27.17 55.03
N THR A 335 48.02 -27.57 54.85
CA THR A 335 47.34 -27.47 53.55
C THR A 335 46.77 -26.07 53.42
N LYS A 336 47.37 -25.30 52.53
CA LYS A 336 47.09 -23.90 52.21
C LYS A 336 45.69 -23.78 51.61
N VAL A 337 44.69 -23.50 52.45
CA VAL A 337 43.34 -23.12 52.01
C VAL A 337 43.44 -21.76 51.31
N ARG A 338 43.34 -21.78 49.98
CA ARG A 338 43.32 -20.59 49.14
C ARG A 338 41.92 -19.97 49.24
N PHE A 339 41.72 -19.07 50.20
CA PHE A 339 40.58 -18.17 50.18
C PHE A 339 40.63 -17.36 48.88
N ILE A 340 39.72 -17.67 47.95
CA ILE A 340 39.43 -16.78 46.83
C ILE A 340 38.72 -15.57 47.44
N LYS A 341 39.53 -14.55 47.72
CA LYS A 341 39.09 -13.22 48.09
C LYS A 341 38.32 -12.66 46.89
N ILE A 342 37.00 -12.72 46.93
CA ILE A 342 36.15 -12.00 45.98
C ILE A 342 36.40 -10.52 46.25
N HIS A 343 37.09 -9.87 45.32
CA HIS A 343 37.27 -8.43 45.34
C HIS A 343 35.90 -7.76 45.26
N PRO A 344 35.55 -6.84 46.19
CA PRO A 344 34.49 -5.89 45.91
C PRO A 344 35.02 -4.96 44.81
N SER A 345 34.36 -4.97 43.64
CA SER A 345 34.59 -3.97 42.61
C SER A 345 34.01 -2.64 43.10
N GLU A 346 34.80 -1.89 43.86
CA GLU A 346 34.59 -0.45 44.01
C GLU A 346 34.93 0.26 42.70
N ASN A 347 34.15 1.30 42.43
CA ASN A 347 34.39 2.41 41.50
C ASN A 347 33.98 2.24 40.03
N THR A 348 32.72 2.56 39.76
CA THR A 348 32.42 3.64 38.81
C THR A 348 31.60 4.72 39.50
N SER A 349 32.33 5.59 40.20
CA SER A 349 31.88 6.92 40.57
C SER A 349 31.38 7.65 39.31
N TYR A 350 30.14 8.13 39.38
CA TYR A 350 29.56 9.08 38.45
C TYR A 350 30.34 10.39 38.49
N ASN A 351 31.30 10.56 37.57
CA ASN A 351 31.86 11.87 37.24
C ASN A 351 30.94 12.57 36.23
N HIS A 352 29.98 13.32 36.76
CA HIS A 352 29.27 14.37 36.03
C HIS A 352 30.06 15.67 36.19
N HIS A 353 31.00 15.99 35.28
CA HIS A 353 31.29 17.36 34.85
C HIS A 353 32.35 17.43 33.74
N LYS A 354 32.06 18.30 32.76
CA LYS A 354 32.96 18.94 31.79
C LYS A 354 33.52 18.07 30.65
N ASN A 355 32.79 18.06 29.55
CA ASN A 355 33.33 18.40 28.22
C ASN A 355 32.17 18.81 27.30
N PHE A 356 31.75 20.06 27.46
CA PHE A 356 30.85 20.79 26.55
C PHE A 356 31.62 22.00 26.01
N GLU A 357 32.72 21.74 25.30
CA GLU A 357 33.36 22.73 24.43
C GLU A 357 33.83 22.02 23.18
N ASN A 358 33.03 22.17 22.11
CA ASN A 358 33.36 22.12 20.69
C ASN A 358 32.23 21.47 19.88
N CYS A 359 31.09 22.15 19.82
CA CYS A 359 30.19 22.03 18.67
C CYS A 359 29.87 23.43 18.16
N LYS A 360 30.76 23.94 17.31
CA LYS A 360 30.69 25.25 16.63
C LYS A 360 29.64 25.25 15.49
N ILE A 361 28.59 24.43 15.60
CA ILE A 361 27.61 24.19 14.52
C ILE A 361 26.17 24.59 14.94
N SER A 362 25.89 24.83 16.22
CA SER A 362 24.53 25.19 16.65
C SER A 362 24.16 26.68 16.50
N ASN A 363 25.12 27.58 16.23
CA ASN A 363 24.84 29.02 16.08
C ASN A 363 24.46 29.44 14.65
N GLU A 364 24.63 28.59 13.64
CA GLU A 364 24.17 28.84 12.27
C GLU A 364 22.69 28.47 12.09
N LEU A 365 22.22 27.38 12.72
CA LEU A 365 20.82 26.95 12.65
C LEU A 365 19.85 27.86 13.42
N VAL A 366 20.31 28.52 14.49
CA VAL A 366 19.52 29.53 15.22
C VAL A 366 19.49 30.88 14.47
N ARG A 367 20.45 31.18 13.59
CA ARG A 367 20.36 32.33 12.68
C ARG A 367 19.44 32.07 11.48
N ALA A 368 19.40 30.85 10.96
CA ALA A 368 18.50 30.47 9.87
C ALA A 368 17.00 30.57 10.25
N PHE A 369 16.65 30.31 11.52
CA PHE A 369 15.26 30.41 11.99
C PHE A 369 14.83 31.82 12.45
N ARG A 370 15.73 32.80 12.50
CA ARG A 370 15.40 34.19 12.90
C ARG A 370 15.15 35.13 11.70
N VAL A 371 15.36 34.69 10.46
CA VAL A 371 15.24 35.55 9.26
C VAL A 371 13.88 35.45 8.55
N LYS A 372 12.97 34.56 8.95
CA LYS A 372 11.69 34.35 8.23
C LYS A 372 10.43 34.98 8.86
N ASN A 373 10.60 35.90 9.81
CA ASN A 373 9.50 36.68 10.42
C ASN A 373 9.67 38.19 10.16
N ASN A 374 9.78 38.59 8.90
CA ASN A 374 9.46 39.96 8.49
C ASN A 374 8.52 39.92 7.28
N PHE A 375 7.26 40.18 7.61
CA PHE A 375 6.14 40.47 6.73
C PHE A 375 6.21 41.94 6.29
N SER A 376 6.06 42.19 4.99
CA SER A 376 5.49 43.38 4.32
C SER A 376 5.74 43.16 2.82
N MET A 377 4.79 43.14 1.90
CA MET A 377 3.53 43.86 1.74
C MET A 377 2.66 43.09 0.76
#